data_AF-A0A915MJ26-F1
#
_entry.id   AF-A0A915MJ26-F1
#
_cell.length_a   1.000
_cell.length_b   1.000
_cell.length_c   1.000
_cell.angle_alpha   90.00
_cell.angle_beta   90.00
_cell.angle_gamma   90.00
#
_symmetry.space_group_name_H-M   'P 1'
#
loop_
_entity.id
_entity.type
_entity.pdbx_description
1 polymer ?
#
loop_
_entity_poly.entity_id
_entity_poly.type
_entity_poly.pdbx_seq_one_letter_code
_entity_poly.pdbx_strand_id
1 'polypeptide(L)' 'PFFPGDSGVDQLVEIIKVLGTPSRDEIEQMNPNYTEFRFPMIRAHPWSRVFRARTPADAIDLVSKLLKYTPDARL' A
#
# COMPACT_ATOMS: atom_id res chain seq x y z
N PRO A 1 7.39 -12.24 4.86
CA PRO A 1 6.73 -10.94 5.15
C PRO A 1 5.74 -10.65 4.01
N PHE A 2 4.61 -9.98 4.27
CA PHE A 2 3.61 -9.69 3.22
C PHE A 2 4.15 -8.70 2.17
N PHE A 3 4.93 -7.72 2.61
CA PHE A 3 5.74 -6.83 1.77
C PHE A 3 7.22 -7.13 2.03
N PRO A 4 7.87 -8.01 1.25
CA PRO A 4 9.28 -8.34 1.44
C PRO A 4 10.19 -7.20 0.97
N GLY A 5 11.22 -6.83 1.71
CA GLY A 5 12.19 -5.85 1.26
C GLY A 5 13.47 -5.93 2.07
N ASP A 6 14.61 -5.88 1.39
CA ASP A 6 15.94 -5.92 2.02
C ASP A 6 16.37 -4.52 2.50
N SER A 7 15.75 -3.46 1.96
CA SER A 7 15.85 -2.07 2.39
C SER A 7 14.48 -1.41 2.54
N GLY A 8 14.44 -0.22 3.15
CA GLY A 8 13.20 0.57 3.26
C GLY A 8 12.65 1.00 1.89
N VAL A 9 13.52 1.22 0.90
CA VAL A 9 13.11 1.55 -0.47
C VAL A 9 12.48 0.32 -1.14
N ASP A 10 13.09 -0.85 -1.01
CA ASP A 10 12.55 -2.10 -1.57
C ASP A 10 11.19 -2.46 -0.96
N GLN A 11 11.07 -2.30 0.36
CA GLN A 11 9.82 -2.53 1.06
C GLN A 11 8.71 -1.59 0.56
N LEU A 12 9.05 -0.32 0.31
CA LEU A 12 8.09 0.65 -0.20
C LEU A 12 7.69 0.35 -1.67
N VAL A 13 8.61 -0.17 -2.49
CA VAL A 13 8.30 -0.66 -3.83
C VAL A 13 7.29 -1.81 -3.78
N GLU A 14 7.44 -2.78 -2.86
CA GLU A 14 6.47 -3.87 -2.69
C GLU A 14 5.09 -3.39 -2.22
N ILE A 15 5.04 -2.37 -1.36
CA ILE A 15 3.77 -1.76 -0.93
C ILE A 15 3.07 -1.11 -2.15
N ILE A 16 3.81 -0.34 -2.95
CA ILE A 16 3.29 0.33 -4.16
C ILE A 16 2.79 -0.68 -5.19
N LYS A 17 3.45 -1.84 -5.35
CA LYS A 17 2.96 -2.89 -6.25
C LYS A 17 1.55 -3.37 -5.90
N VAL A 18 1.19 -3.34 -4.61
CA VAL A 18 -0.14 -3.77 -4.14
C VAL A 18 -1.12 -2.60 -4.10
N LEU A 19 -0.77 -1.51 -3.42
CA LEU A 19 -1.65 -0.37 -3.16
C LEU A 19 -1.70 0.64 -4.32
N GLY A 20 -0.78 0.56 -5.27
CA GLY A 20 -0.56 1.60 -6.28
C GLY A 20 0.31 2.74 -5.75
N THR A 21 0.67 3.68 -6.61
CA THR A 21 1.45 4.85 -6.20
C THR A 21 0.58 5.76 -5.32
N PRO A 22 1.06 6.17 -4.12
CA PRO A 22 0.31 7.07 -3.26
C PRO A 22 0.12 8.42 -3.93
N SER A 23 -1.03 9.04 -3.67
CA SER A 23 -1.29 10.42 -4.05
C SER A 23 -0.43 11.40 -3.24
N ARG A 24 -0.34 12.64 -3.71
CA ARG A 24 0.39 13.70 -2.99
C ARG A 24 -0.17 13.94 -1.59
N ASP A 25 -1.49 13.92 -1.47
CA ASP A 25 -2.20 14.09 -0.20
C ASP A 25 -1.88 12.94 0.78
N GLU A 26 -1.89 11.70 0.31
CA GLU A 26 -1.49 10.54 1.11
C GLU A 26 -0.03 10.62 1.57
N ILE A 27 0.89 11.06 0.71
CA ILE A 27 2.31 11.27 1.07
C ILE A 27 2.43 12.32 2.17
N GLU A 28 1.73 13.44 2.04
CA GLU A 28 1.74 14.53 3.01
C GLU A 28 1.17 14.08 4.36
N GLN A 29 0.06 13.32 4.36
CA GLN A 29 -0.50 12.74 5.58
C GLN A 29 0.39 11.67 6.23
N MET A 30 1.19 10.94 5.44
CA MET A 30 2.15 9.97 5.96
C MET A 30 3.39 10.64 6.57
N ASN A 31 3.93 11.66 5.89
CA ASN A 31 5.11 12.38 6.33
C ASN A 31 5.14 13.78 5.68
N PRO A 32 4.72 14.84 6.41
CA PRO A 32 4.72 16.21 5.90
C PRO A 32 6.10 16.73 5.49
N ASN A 33 7.17 16.14 6.03
CA ASN A 33 8.56 16.53 5.74
C ASN A 33 9.17 15.76 4.56
N TYR A 34 8.39 14.95 3.85
CA TYR A 34 8.90 14.13 2.75
C TYR A 34 9.29 15.00 1.54
N THR A 35 10.59 15.14 1.30
CA THR A 35 11.13 15.84 0.13
C THR A 35 10.99 14.95 -1.11
N GLU A 36 10.35 15.49 -2.16
CA GLU A 36 9.90 14.78 -3.38
C GLU A 36 10.82 13.66 -3.87
N PHE A 37 10.44 12.41 -3.62
CA PHE A 37 10.86 11.26 -4.41
C PHE A 37 9.80 10.98 -5.48
N ARG A 38 10.20 10.92 -6.75
CA ARG A 38 9.27 10.58 -7.84
C ARG A 38 9.17 9.07 -7.98
N PHE A 39 8.05 8.52 -7.55
CA PHE A 39 7.71 7.14 -7.85
C PHE A 39 7.24 7.00 -9.30
N PRO A 40 7.53 5.86 -9.96
CA PRO A 40 6.78 5.51 -11.17
C PRO A 40 5.30 5.42 -10.82
N MET A 41 4.43 5.84 -11.75
CA MET A 41 2.98 5.75 -11.56
C MET A 41 2.52 4.30 -11.80
N ILE A 42 2.15 3.61 -10.73
CA ILE A 42 1.71 2.21 -10.71
C ILE A 42 0.25 2.18 -10.26
N ARG A 43 -0.58 1.42 -10.99
CA ARG A 43 -1.98 1.21 -10.61
C ARG A 43 -2.08 0.16 -9.52
N ALA A 44 -2.97 0.39 -8.57
CA ALA A 44 -3.29 -0.58 -7.52
C ALA A 44 -3.68 -1.94 -8.10
N HIS A 45 -3.18 -3.01 -7.48
CA HIS A 45 -3.65 -4.35 -7.79
C HIS A 45 -4.91 -4.68 -6.99
N PRO A 46 -5.96 -5.23 -7.63
CA PRO A 46 -7.15 -5.64 -6.90
C PRO A 46 -6.79 -6.64 -5.80
N TRP A 47 -7.22 -6.39 -4.56
CA TRP A 47 -6.94 -7.25 -3.41
C TRP A 47 -7.34 -8.72 -3.64
N SER A 48 -8.42 -8.95 -4.39
CA SER A 48 -8.88 -10.29 -4.78
C SER A 48 -7.87 -11.09 -5.62
N ARG A 49 -6.90 -10.42 -6.26
CA ARG A 49 -5.81 -11.04 -7.02
C ARG A 49 -4.49 -11.12 -6.24
N VAL A 50 -4.39 -10.44 -5.11
CA VAL A 50 -3.23 -10.50 -4.21
C VAL A 50 -3.31 -11.74 -3.33
N PHE A 51 -4.51 -12.11 -2.92
CA PHE A 51 -4.76 -13.31 -2.13
C PHE A 51 -5.11 -14.54 -2.99
N ARG A 52 -5.03 -15.73 -2.39
CA ARG A 52 -5.40 -16.99 -3.05
C ARG A 52 -6.92 -17.04 -3.24
N ALA A 53 -7.39 -17.76 -4.26
CA ALA A 53 -8.82 -17.83 -4.62
C ALA A 53 -9.77 -18.32 -3.49
N ARG A 54 -9.26 -19.02 -2.47
CA ARG A 54 -10.04 -19.52 -1.33
C ARG A 54 -9.96 -18.63 -0.09
N THR A 55 -9.34 -17.45 -0.19
CA THR A 55 -9.29 -16.51 0.93
C THR A 55 -10.69 -15.91 1.15
N PRO A 56 -11.22 -15.95 2.39
CA PRO A 56 -12.52 -15.37 2.72
C PRO A 56 -12.61 -13.88 2.38
N ALA A 57 -13.74 -13.43 1.84
CA ALA A 57 -13.92 -12.06 1.37
C ALA A 57 -13.88 -11.02 2.50
N ASP A 58 -14.38 -11.37 3.69
CA ASP A 58 -14.32 -10.57 4.91
C ASP A 58 -12.88 -10.35 5.39
N ALA A 59 -12.02 -11.37 5.29
CA ALA A 59 -10.60 -11.24 5.59
C ALA A 59 -9.89 -10.29 4.60
N ILE A 60 -10.22 -10.38 3.30
CA ILE A 60 -9.68 -9.49 2.27
C ILE A 60 -10.13 -8.05 2.51
N ASP A 61 -11.42 -7.86 2.82
CA ASP A 61 -12.01 -6.56 3.13
C ASP A 61 -11.33 -5.93 4.36
N LEU A 62 -11.18 -6.69 5.45
CA LEU A 62 -10.48 -6.25 6.65
C LEU A 62 -9.06 -5.78 6.33
N VAL A 63 -8.29 -6.57 5.58
CA VAL A 63 -6.92 -6.17 5.21
C VAL A 63 -6.92 -4.90 4.35
N SER A 64 -7.86 -4.75 3.43
CA SER A 64 -7.97 -3.56 2.58
C SER A 64 -8.29 -2.27 3.35
N LYS A 65 -8.90 -2.40 4.54
CA LYS A 65 -9.25 -1.32 5.46
C LYS A 65 -8.11 -1.00 6.44
N LEU A 66 -7.29 -1.99 6.80
CA LEU A 66 -6.09 -1.80 7.62
C LEU A 66 -4.92 -1.22 6.83
N LEU A 67 -4.71 -1.68 5.60
CA LEU A 67 -3.57 -1.30 4.76
C LEU A 67 -3.90 -0.08 3.89
N LYS A 68 -3.92 1.09 4.53
CA LYS A 68 -4.07 2.41 3.90
C LYS A 68 -2.79 3.24 4.05
N TYR A 69 -2.51 4.07 3.05
CA TYR A 69 -1.42 5.04 3.12
C TYR A 69 -1.69 6.06 4.23
N THR A 70 -2.82 6.76 4.16
CA THR A 70 -3.29 7.68 5.21
C THR A 70 -3.46 6.95 6.54
N PRO A 71 -2.70 7.33 7.60
CA PRO A 71 -2.76 6.66 8.90
C PRO A 71 -4.14 6.70 9.56
N ASP A 72 -4.81 7.85 9.51
CA ASP A 72 -6.12 8.06 10.18
C ASP A 72 -7.29 7.42 9.43
N ALA A 73 -7.06 6.94 8.20
CA ALA A 73 -8.06 6.22 7.40
C ALA A 73 -8.04 4.71 7.65
N ARG A 74 -7.11 4.22 8.49
CA ARG A 74 -7.03 2.81 8.88
C ARG A 74 -8.13 2.52 9.90
N LEU A 75 -8.81 1.38 9.73
CA LEU A 75 -9.72 0.85 10.74
C LEU A 75 -9.00 0.42 12.02
#